data_AF-A0A4D6KD33-F1
#
_entry.id   AF-A0A4D6KD33-F1
#
_cell.length_a   1.000
_cell.length_b   1.000
_cell.length_c   1.000
_cell.angle_alpha   90.00
_cell.angle_beta   90.00
_cell.angle_gamma   90.00
#
_symmetry.space_group_name_H-M   'P 1'
#
loop_
_entity.id
_entity.type
_entity.pdbx_description
1 polymer ?
#
loop_
_entity_poly.entity_id
_entity_poly.type
_entity_poly.pdbx_seq_one_letter_code
_entity_poly.pdbx_strand_id
1 'polypeptide(L)'
;MSRSHKANHYGTLVERQAAERYNLELDRCSWHDAKRSDGTPVEIKAAMHRHSDGQPGTFKLYDQYHEQLREANGWYVFFVYRVRGLGVEVLRWEMGHSSRLPKLVWHGGGDHREAKQAKIAISLLTQNQK
;
A
#
# COMPACT_ATOMS: atom_id res chain seq x y z
N MET A 1 -7.78 -9.88 20.26
CA MET A 1 -6.83 -9.39 19.23
C MET A 1 -6.93 -7.88 19.10
N SER A 2 -5.81 -7.16 19.14
CA SER A 2 -5.74 -5.71 18.96
C SER A 2 -6.01 -5.29 17.50
N ARG A 3 -6.34 -4.02 17.28
CA ARG A 3 -6.57 -3.43 15.94
C ARG A 3 -5.33 -3.54 15.04
N SER A 4 -4.12 -3.39 15.60
CA SER A 4 -2.86 -3.54 14.88
C SER A 4 -2.62 -4.99 14.43
N HIS A 5 -2.94 -5.97 15.28
CA HIS A 5 -2.78 -7.39 14.94
C HIS A 5 -3.73 -7.81 13.81
N LYS A 6 -4.99 -7.34 13.84
CA LYS A 6 -5.96 -7.57 12.75
C LYS A 6 -5.52 -6.90 11.45
N ALA A 7 -4.99 -5.67 11.52
CA ALA A 7 -4.47 -4.99 10.34
C ALA A 7 -3.30 -5.74 9.70
N ASN A 8 -2.40 -6.31 10.53
CA ASN A 8 -1.28 -7.13 10.04
C ASN A 8 -1.76 -8.42 9.35
N HIS A 9 -2.71 -9.13 9.98
CA HIS A 9 -3.33 -10.34 9.40
C HIS A 9 -3.93 -10.06 8.02
N TYR A 10 -4.77 -9.02 7.89
CA TYR A 10 -5.38 -8.68 6.61
C TYR A 10 -4.37 -8.13 5.59
N GLY A 11 -3.36 -7.39 6.03
CA GLY A 11 -2.25 -6.95 5.17
C GLY A 11 -1.51 -8.12 4.54
N THR A 12 -1.16 -9.14 5.34
CA THR A 12 -0.47 -10.35 4.85
C THR A 12 -1.30 -11.12 3.80
N LEU A 13 -2.62 -11.18 3.98
CA LEU A 13 -3.51 -11.82 2.99
C LEU A 13 -3.51 -11.08 1.65
N VAL A 14 -3.50 -9.74 1.69
CA VAL A 14 -3.48 -8.91 0.50
C VAL A 14 -2.14 -9.00 -0.23
N GLU A 15 -1.00 -9.01 0.49
CA GLU A 15 0.32 -9.19 -0.10
C GLU A 15 0.44 -10.48 -0.93
N ARG A 16 -0.10 -11.59 -0.43
CA ARG A 16 -0.07 -12.88 -1.16
C ARG A 16 -0.86 -12.82 -2.45
N GLN A 17 -2.09 -12.27 -2.39
CA GLN A 17 -2.92 -12.11 -3.58
C GLN A 17 -2.30 -11.12 -4.60
N ALA A 18 -1.58 -10.10 -4.13
CA ALA A 18 -0.84 -9.18 -4.97
C ALA A 18 0.28 -9.88 -5.75
N ALA A 19 1.07 -10.69 -5.04
CA ALA A 19 2.16 -11.46 -5.62
C ALA A 19 1.66 -12.42 -6.69
N GLU A 20 0.58 -13.14 -6.42
CA GLU A 20 -0.06 -14.03 -7.40
C GLU A 20 -0.58 -13.25 -8.61
N ARG A 21 -1.30 -12.14 -8.41
CA ARG A 21 -1.92 -11.37 -9.51
C ARG A 21 -0.89 -10.75 -10.45
N TYR A 22 0.18 -10.18 -9.90
CA TYR A 22 1.16 -9.40 -10.66
C TYR A 22 2.48 -10.15 -10.90
N ASN A 23 2.52 -11.45 -10.57
CA ASN A 23 3.72 -12.30 -10.67
C ASN A 23 4.94 -11.66 -9.97
N LEU A 24 4.75 -11.29 -8.70
CA LEU A 24 5.78 -10.68 -7.87
C LEU A 24 6.43 -11.73 -6.97
N GLU A 25 7.73 -11.56 -6.73
CA GLU A 25 8.47 -12.29 -5.72
C GLU A 25 8.39 -11.52 -4.40
N LEU A 26 7.80 -12.12 -3.36
CA LEU A 26 7.74 -11.49 -2.04
C LEU A 26 9.13 -11.47 -1.41
N ASP A 27 9.60 -10.29 -1.05
CA ASP A 27 10.91 -10.07 -0.42
C ASP A 27 10.74 -9.73 1.07
N ARG A 28 9.75 -8.86 1.39
CA ARG A 28 9.49 -8.33 2.73
C ARG A 28 10.75 -7.72 3.38
N CYS A 29 11.50 -6.97 2.58
CA CYS A 29 12.63 -6.17 3.03
C CYS A 29 12.15 -4.97 3.87
N SER A 30 13.07 -4.30 4.56
CA SER A 30 12.75 -3.19 5.48
C SER A 30 12.05 -1.99 4.82
N TRP A 31 12.15 -1.85 3.50
CA TRP A 31 11.66 -0.69 2.75
C TRP A 31 10.83 -1.04 1.49
N HIS A 32 10.73 -2.32 1.10
CA HIS A 32 9.84 -2.78 0.03
C HIS A 32 9.26 -4.18 0.33
N ASP A 33 8.08 -4.46 -0.21
CA ASP A 33 7.39 -5.73 0.04
C ASP A 33 7.74 -6.85 -0.95
N ALA A 34 8.02 -6.50 -2.22
CA ALA A 34 8.20 -7.48 -3.28
C ALA A 34 9.11 -6.97 -4.41
N LYS A 35 9.40 -7.85 -5.39
CA LYS A 35 10.10 -7.54 -6.62
C LYS A 35 9.35 -8.06 -7.83
N ARG A 36 9.47 -7.35 -8.95
CA ARG A 36 9.06 -7.86 -10.27
C ARG A 36 10.08 -8.91 -10.74
N SER A 37 9.74 -9.64 -11.81
CA SER A 37 10.63 -10.62 -12.43
C SER A 37 11.97 -10.05 -12.92
N ASP A 38 12.05 -8.74 -13.15
CA ASP A 38 13.27 -8.02 -13.55
C ASP A 38 14.07 -7.48 -12.34
N GLY A 39 13.66 -7.83 -11.12
CA GLY A 39 14.28 -7.37 -9.87
C GLY A 39 13.83 -5.98 -9.41
N THR A 40 13.01 -5.26 -10.18
CA THR A 40 12.52 -3.93 -9.82
C THR A 40 11.68 -4.00 -8.54
N PRO A 41 11.95 -3.15 -7.52
CA PRO A 41 11.26 -3.22 -6.24
C PRO A 41 9.81 -2.73 -6.32
N VAL A 42 8.97 -3.33 -5.49
CA VAL A 42 7.54 -3.08 -5.40
C VAL A 42 7.10 -2.93 -3.95
N GLU A 43 6.40 -1.84 -3.66
CA GLU A 43 5.76 -1.60 -2.37
C GLU A 43 4.25 -1.86 -2.47
N ILE A 44 3.71 -2.66 -1.55
CA ILE A 44 2.31 -3.08 -1.50
C ILE A 44 1.60 -2.31 -0.39
N LYS A 45 0.58 -1.52 -0.77
CA LYS A 45 -0.24 -0.76 0.19
C LYS A 45 -1.70 -1.16 0.10
N ALA A 46 -2.26 -1.58 1.23
CA ALA A 46 -3.66 -1.94 1.36
C ALA A 46 -4.45 -0.90 2.16
N ALA A 47 -5.67 -0.61 1.73
CA ALA A 47 -6.62 0.23 2.45
C ALA A 47 -7.97 -0.49 2.57
N MET A 48 -8.56 -0.43 3.77
CA MET A 48 -9.92 -0.93 3.97
C MET A 48 -10.91 0.03 3.31
N HIS A 49 -11.85 -0.50 2.52
CA HIS A 49 -12.83 0.29 1.78
C HIS A 49 -13.64 1.22 2.69
N ARG A 50 -14.11 0.69 3.83
CA ARG A 50 -14.76 1.45 4.89
C ARG A 50 -14.42 0.84 6.24
N HIS A 51 -14.06 1.69 7.19
CA HIS A 51 -13.94 1.35 8.60
C HIS A 51 -15.32 1.21 9.25
N SER A 52 -15.36 0.77 10.50
CA SER A 52 -16.60 0.57 11.26
C SER A 52 -17.39 1.86 11.51
N ASP A 53 -16.73 3.01 11.47
CA ASP A 53 -17.32 4.35 11.56
C ASP A 53 -17.80 4.90 10.20
N GLY A 54 -17.73 4.07 9.15
CA GLY A 54 -18.15 4.43 7.78
C GLY A 54 -17.10 5.20 6.97
N GLN A 55 -16.01 5.65 7.60
CA GLN A 55 -14.96 6.41 6.92
C GLN A 55 -14.11 5.52 6.01
N PRO A 56 -13.72 5.99 4.82
CA PRO A 56 -12.82 5.23 3.95
C PRO A 56 -11.41 5.15 4.54
N GLY A 57 -10.72 4.05 4.25
CA GLY A 57 -9.30 3.91 4.56
C GLY A 57 -8.42 4.80 3.66
N THR A 58 -7.15 4.91 4.05
CA THR A 58 -6.12 5.61 3.29
C THR A 58 -4.88 4.73 3.13
N PHE A 59 -4.14 4.95 2.05
CA PHE A 59 -2.81 4.36 1.89
C PHE A 59 -1.80 5.26 2.57
N LYS A 60 -1.03 4.71 3.52
CA LYS A 60 0.04 5.44 4.19
C LYS A 60 1.36 5.16 3.51
N LEU A 61 2.04 6.22 3.12
CA LEU A 61 3.39 6.19 2.57
C LEU A 61 4.31 6.90 3.56
N TYR A 62 5.56 6.45 3.65
CA TYR A 62 6.60 7.10 4.42
C TYR A 62 7.62 7.72 3.44
N ASP A 63 8.07 8.92 3.74
CA ASP A 63 8.96 9.72 2.88
C ASP A 63 10.23 8.97 2.49
N GLN A 64 10.98 8.47 3.47
CA GLN A 64 12.25 7.78 3.26
C GLN A 64 12.10 6.55 2.35
N TYR A 65 11.04 5.75 2.55
CA TYR A 65 10.80 4.55 1.74
C TYR A 65 10.28 4.92 0.34
N HIS A 66 9.50 5.99 0.24
CA HIS A 66 9.08 6.51 -1.06
C HIS A 66 10.29 6.99 -1.87
N GLU A 67 11.21 7.73 -1.24
CA GLU A 67 12.45 8.21 -1.88
C GLU A 67 13.29 7.04 -2.41
N GLN A 68 13.56 6.02 -1.58
CA GLN A 68 14.29 4.82 -2.00
C GLN A 68 13.60 4.09 -3.16
N LEU A 69 12.27 3.97 -3.11
CA LEU A 69 11.51 3.36 -4.20
C LEU A 69 11.54 4.19 -5.48
N ARG A 70 11.53 5.54 -5.38
CA ARG A 70 11.67 6.44 -6.54
C ARG A 70 13.05 6.31 -7.18
N GLU A 71 14.11 6.30 -6.37
CA GLU A 71 15.50 6.15 -6.81
C GLU A 71 15.73 4.81 -7.52
N ALA A 72 15.12 3.74 -7.02
CA ALA A 72 15.20 2.42 -7.61
C ALA A 72 14.23 2.19 -8.80
N ASN A 73 13.61 3.25 -9.34
CA ASN A 73 12.61 3.17 -10.42
C ASN A 73 11.47 2.16 -10.12
N GLY A 74 11.09 2.10 -8.83
CA GLY A 74 10.18 1.12 -8.27
C GLY A 74 8.71 1.42 -8.49
N TRP A 75 7.88 0.46 -8.06
CA TRP A 75 6.44 0.46 -8.32
C TRP A 75 5.64 0.35 -7.02
N TYR A 76 4.43 0.90 -7.03
CA TYR A 76 3.44 0.62 -6.01
C TYR A 76 2.41 -0.38 -6.54
N VAL A 77 1.88 -1.19 -5.64
CA VAL A 77 0.57 -1.80 -5.84
C VAL A 77 -0.35 -1.37 -4.71
N PHE A 78 -1.52 -0.87 -5.09
CA PHE A 78 -2.57 -0.43 -4.20
C PHE A 78 -3.76 -1.40 -4.22
N PHE A 79 -4.29 -1.69 -3.03
CA PHE A 79 -5.40 -2.62 -2.86
C PHE A 79 -6.47 -2.04 -1.97
N VAL A 80 -7.71 -2.12 -2.44
CA VAL A 80 -8.88 -1.74 -1.64
C VAL A 80 -9.63 -3.00 -1.27
N TYR A 81 -9.80 -3.27 0.02
CA TYR A 81 -10.43 -4.51 0.49
C TYR A 81 -11.58 -4.26 1.48
N ARG A 82 -12.46 -5.24 1.61
CA ARG A 82 -13.38 -5.35 2.76
C ARG A 82 -13.12 -6.66 3.50
N VAL A 83 -13.38 -6.68 4.81
CA VAL A 83 -13.32 -7.91 5.59
C VAL A 83 -14.56 -8.75 5.28
N ARG A 84 -14.37 -10.06 5.04
CA ARG A 84 -15.45 -11.02 4.86
C ARG A 84 -15.16 -12.28 5.67
N GLY A 85 -15.87 -12.44 6.78
CA GLY A 85 -15.56 -13.49 7.75
C GLY A 85 -14.13 -13.36 8.28
N LEU A 86 -13.32 -14.42 8.10
CA LEU A 86 -11.91 -14.45 8.50
C LEU A 86 -10.94 -13.95 7.40
N GLY A 87 -11.46 -13.71 6.19
CA GLY A 87 -10.67 -13.29 5.04
C GLY A 87 -10.92 -11.86 4.61
N VAL A 88 -10.38 -11.53 3.44
CA VAL A 88 -10.59 -10.27 2.74
C VAL A 88 -11.19 -10.53 1.37
N GLU A 89 -12.08 -9.65 0.95
CA GLU A 89 -12.52 -9.54 -0.43
C GLU A 89 -11.92 -8.27 -1.02
N VAL A 90 -11.16 -8.42 -2.10
CA VAL A 90 -10.53 -7.28 -2.75
C VAL A 90 -11.46 -6.69 -3.79
N LEU A 91 -11.76 -5.41 -3.60
CA LEU A 91 -12.67 -4.65 -4.44
C LEU A 91 -11.95 -3.97 -5.60
N ARG A 92 -10.66 -3.64 -5.41
CA ARG A 92 -9.85 -2.97 -6.43
C ARG A 92 -8.37 -3.27 -6.28
N TRP A 93 -7.70 -3.37 -7.43
CA TRP A 93 -6.27 -3.53 -7.60
C TRP A 93 -5.75 -2.41 -8.51
N GLU A 94 -4.60 -1.83 -8.20
CA GLU A 94 -3.93 -0.89 -9.08
C GLU A 94 -2.42 -0.97 -8.92
N MET A 95 -1.70 -1.19 -10.01
CA MET A 95 -0.24 -1.12 -10.03
C MET A 95 0.20 0.13 -10.79
N GLY A 96 1.06 0.92 -10.19
CA GLY A 96 1.49 2.21 -10.75
C GLY A 96 2.95 2.49 -10.46
N HIS A 97 3.64 3.08 -11.44
CA HIS A 97 5.01 3.49 -11.25
C HIS A 97 5.09 4.56 -10.15
N SER A 98 6.16 4.53 -9.35
CA SER A 98 6.33 5.45 -8.22
C SER A 98 6.30 6.94 -8.61
N SER A 99 6.60 7.29 -9.88
CA SER A 99 6.49 8.67 -10.40
C SER A 99 5.07 9.13 -10.72
N ARG A 100 4.09 8.22 -10.75
CA ARG A 100 2.71 8.48 -11.21
C ARG A 100 1.72 8.61 -10.06
N LEU A 101 2.22 8.75 -8.83
CA LEU A 101 1.38 8.99 -7.68
C LEU A 101 0.73 10.38 -7.76
N PRO A 102 -0.47 10.55 -7.18
CA PRO A 102 -1.02 11.88 -6.94
C PRO A 102 -0.06 12.70 -6.05
N LYS A 103 -0.23 14.02 -6.05
CA LYS A 103 0.57 14.94 -5.24
C LYS A 103 0.57 14.49 -3.77
N LEU A 104 1.76 14.18 -3.24
CA LEU A 104 1.94 13.76 -1.85
C LEU A 104 2.11 14.99 -0.95
N VAL A 105 1.37 15.01 0.16
CA VAL A 105 1.50 16.02 1.21
C VAL A 105 2.04 15.36 2.47
N TRP A 106 3.34 15.56 2.69
CA TRP A 106 4.08 15.00 3.81
C TRP A 106 3.77 15.75 5.11
N HIS A 107 3.46 15.01 6.17
CA HIS A 107 3.21 15.53 7.52
C HIS A 107 3.80 14.59 8.57
N GLY A 108 3.94 15.06 9.81
CA GLY A 108 4.54 14.27 10.88
C GLY A 108 3.87 12.90 11.08
N GLY A 109 4.70 11.86 11.25
CA GLY A 109 4.28 10.47 11.52
C GLY A 109 3.64 10.24 12.90
N GLY A 110 3.77 11.21 13.82
CA GLY A 110 3.54 11.11 15.27
C GLY A 110 4.87 11.27 16.04
N ASP A 111 4.84 11.16 17.37
CA ASP A 111 5.98 11.47 18.28
C ASP A 111 7.18 10.51 18.20
N HIS A 112 7.10 9.43 17.42
CA HIS A 112 8.04 8.31 17.54
C HIS A 112 9.01 8.10 16.37
N ARG A 113 8.90 8.85 15.28
CA ARG A 113 9.85 8.78 14.16
C ARG A 113 9.97 10.15 13.51
N GLU A 114 11.19 10.61 13.27
CA GLU A 114 11.46 11.80 12.43
C GLU A 114 10.96 11.64 10.98
N ALA A 115 10.41 10.46 10.63
CA ALA A 115 9.81 10.15 9.34
C ALA A 115 8.50 10.90 9.10
N LYS A 116 8.35 11.48 7.92
CA LYS A 116 7.08 12.06 7.47
C LYS A 116 6.23 10.99 6.80
N GLN A 117 4.92 11.14 6.90
CA GLN A 117 3.95 10.30 6.22
C GLN A 117 3.10 11.12 5.25
N ALA A 118 2.66 10.49 4.17
CA ALA A 118 1.61 10.99 3.29
C ALA A 118 0.45 9.99 3.28
N LYS A 119 -0.76 10.50 3.07
CA LYS A 119 -1.97 9.68 2.97
C LYS A 119 -2.59 9.86 1.59
N ILE A 120 -2.78 8.78 0.86
CA ILE A 120 -3.51 8.77 -0.40
C ILE A 120 -4.92 8.24 -0.13
N ALA A 121 -5.93 9.04 -0.50
CA ALA A 121 -7.32 8.61 -0.43
C ALA A 121 -7.62 7.59 -1.54
N ILE A 122 -8.49 6.61 -1.24
CA ILE A 122 -8.91 5.58 -2.22
C ILE A 122 -9.48 6.20 -3.50
N SER A 123 -10.19 7.33 -3.38
CA SER A 123 -10.77 8.05 -4.52
C SER A 123 -9.74 8.68 -5.46
N LEU A 124 -8.49 8.90 -5.04
CA LEU A 124 -7.48 9.50 -5.91
C LEU A 124 -6.86 8.49 -6.87
N LEU A 125 -7.00 7.19 -6.59
CA LEU A 125 -6.58 6.15 -7.52
C LEU A 125 -7.49 6.09 -8.77
N THR A 126 -8.74 6.57 -8.73
CA THR A 126 -9.62 6.53 -9.92
C THR A 126 -9.28 7.56 -11.00
N GLN A 127 -8.44 8.55 -10.72
CA GLN A 127 -8.35 9.75 -11.57
C GLN A 127 -7.17 9.74 -12.56
N ASN A 128 -6.21 8.83 -12.42
CA ASN A 128 -4.97 8.83 -13.21
C ASN A 128 -4.99 7.90 -14.46
N GLN A 129 -6.17 7.57 -15.00
CA GLN A 129 -6.34 6.69 -16.17
C GLN A 129 -7.00 7.38 -17.39
N LYS A 130 -6.72 8.66 -17.62
CA LYS A 130 -7.06 9.33 -18.89
C LYS A 130 -5.83 9.56 -19.73
#